data_AF-A0A1T5G2I5-F1
#
_entry.id   AF-A0A1T5G2I5-F1
#
_cell.length_a   1.000
_cell.length_b   1.000
_cell.length_c   1.000
_cell.angle_alpha   90.00
_cell.angle_beta   90.00
_cell.angle_gamma   90.00
#
_symmetry.space_group_name_H-M   'P 1'
#
loop_
_entity.id
_entity.type
_entity.pdbx_description
1 polymer ?
#
loop_
_entity_poly.entity_id
_entity_poly.type
_entity_poly.pdbx_seq_one_letter_code
_entity_poly.pdbx_strand_id
1 'polypeptide(L)'
;SEEQRKRLAVYLKANPVLEALYTAKQDMALLLTQKSLNAKKASQLIPDLLRLIDQFAASPLKSLADTLTSWLEPVARMWRFSRNNGITEGFHTKMEMISRRAFGFRNFHNYRLRVLALCGWNGVINRV
;
A
#
# COMPACT_ATOMS: atom_id res chain seq x y z
N SER A 1 -8.52 -11.77 -16.81
CA SER A 1 -8.95 -12.77 -17.82
C SER A 1 -7.87 -13.83 -18.00
N GLU A 2 -8.26 -15.07 -18.30
CA GLU A 2 -7.32 -16.16 -18.63
C GLU A 2 -6.41 -15.79 -19.82
N GLU A 3 -6.96 -15.03 -20.77
CA GLU A 3 -6.23 -14.55 -21.94
C GLU A 3 -5.09 -13.59 -21.58
N GLN A 4 -5.28 -12.71 -20.58
CA GLN A 4 -4.22 -11.82 -20.10
C GLN A 4 -3.08 -12.60 -19.46
N ARG A 5 -3.37 -13.70 -18.75
CA ARG A 5 -2.34 -14.55 -18.15
C ARG A 5 -1.51 -15.26 -19.22
N LYS A 6 -2.15 -15.76 -20.28
CA LYS A 6 -1.46 -16.38 -21.43
C LYS A 6 -0.55 -15.38 -22.13
N ARG A 7 -1.05 -14.17 -22.42
CA ARG A 7 -0.24 -13.10 -23.04
C ARG A 7 0.96 -12.70 -22.17
N LEU A 8 0.75 -12.56 -20.86
CA LEU A 8 1.83 -12.24 -19.93
C LEU A 8 2.90 -13.34 -19.91
N ALA A 9 2.50 -14.61 -19.86
CA ALA A 9 3.45 -15.74 -19.86
C ALA A 9 4.32 -15.76 -21.13
N VAL A 10 3.72 -15.53 -22.31
CA VAL A 10 4.47 -15.43 -23.57
C VAL A 10 5.46 -14.26 -23.53
N TYR A 11 5.04 -13.10 -23.01
CA TYR A 11 5.87 -11.91 -22.92
C TYR A 11 7.05 -12.08 -21.95
N LEU A 12 6.82 -12.68 -20.77
CA LEU A 12 7.87 -12.92 -19.79
C LEU A 12 8.89 -13.95 -20.29
N LYS A 13 8.44 -15.03 -20.94
CA LYS A 13 9.33 -16.03 -21.54
C LYS A 13 10.28 -15.43 -22.59
N ALA A 14 9.83 -14.41 -23.32
CA ALA A 14 10.66 -13.68 -24.27
C ALA A 14 11.67 -12.72 -23.61
N ASN A 15 11.48 -12.38 -22.33
CA ASN A 15 12.26 -11.39 -21.59
C ASN A 15 12.69 -11.95 -20.21
N PRO A 16 13.71 -12.83 -20.14
CA PRO A 16 14.04 -13.59 -18.93
C PRO A 16 14.43 -12.72 -17.73
N VAL A 17 15.08 -11.57 -17.97
CA VAL A 17 15.40 -10.61 -16.90
C VAL A 17 14.12 -10.03 -16.30
N LEU A 18 13.15 -9.68 -17.15
CA LEU A 18 11.87 -9.15 -16.71
C LEU A 18 11.02 -10.22 -16.02
N GLU A 19 11.09 -11.48 -16.47
CA GLU A 19 10.47 -12.62 -15.81
C GLU A 19 10.98 -12.78 -14.37
N ALA A 20 12.31 -12.73 -14.17
CA ALA A 20 12.90 -12.80 -12.85
C ALA A 20 12.42 -11.65 -11.95
N LEU A 21 12.44 -10.41 -12.45
CA LEU A 21 11.96 -9.23 -11.71
C LEU A 21 10.46 -9.31 -11.39
N TYR A 22 9.66 -9.78 -12.34
CA TYR A 22 8.23 -9.96 -12.16
C TYR A 22 7.95 -10.97 -11.04
N THR A 23 8.60 -12.13 -11.07
CA THR A 23 8.47 -13.18 -10.04
C THR A 23 8.87 -12.64 -8.67
N ALA A 24 10.04 -12.02 -8.57
CA ALA A 24 10.51 -11.38 -7.33
C ALA A 24 9.48 -10.37 -6.77
N LYS A 25 8.87 -9.56 -7.64
CA LYS A 25 7.83 -8.60 -7.25
C LYS A 25 6.54 -9.31 -6.80
N GLN A 26 6.16 -10.44 -7.39
CA GLN A 26 5.00 -11.22 -6.96
C GLN A 26 5.24 -11.88 -5.61
N ASP A 27 6.41 -12.47 -5.39
CA ASP A 27 6.80 -13.08 -4.12
C ASP A 27 6.81 -12.04 -3.00
N MET A 28 7.38 -10.87 -3.27
CA MET A 28 7.32 -9.71 -2.37
C MET A 28 5.88 -9.35 -2.03
N ALA A 29 5.02 -9.18 -3.04
CA ALA A 29 3.64 -8.79 -2.82
C ALA A 29 2.87 -9.83 -2.00
N LEU A 30 3.11 -11.13 -2.24
CA LEU A 30 2.51 -12.21 -1.48
C LEU A 30 2.91 -12.14 0.00
N LEU A 31 4.18 -11.91 0.30
CA LEU A 31 4.67 -11.75 1.67
C LEU A 31 4.08 -10.51 2.34
N LEU A 32 4.10 -9.35 1.67
CA LEU A 32 3.65 -8.08 2.26
C LEU A 32 2.13 -7.99 2.45
N THR A 33 1.34 -8.77 1.72
CA THR A 33 -0.13 -8.71 1.77
C THR A 33 -0.77 -9.70 2.74
N GLN A 34 0.03 -10.49 3.47
CA GLN A 34 -0.47 -11.33 4.55
C GLN A 34 -1.14 -10.50 5.64
N LYS A 35 -2.22 -11.02 6.23
CA LYS A 35 -3.03 -10.32 7.24
C LYS A 35 -3.42 -11.25 8.38
N SER A 36 -3.70 -10.66 9.54
CA SER A 36 -4.20 -11.36 10.71
C SER A 36 -3.28 -12.50 11.18
N LEU A 37 -1.97 -12.32 11.04
CA LEU A 37 -0.97 -13.27 11.49
C LEU A 37 -0.77 -13.17 13.02
N ASN A 38 -0.61 -14.33 13.65
CA ASN A 38 -0.09 -14.40 15.01
C ASN A 38 1.45 -14.42 14.98
N ALA A 39 2.08 -14.23 16.15
CA ALA A 39 3.54 -14.16 16.26
C ALA A 39 4.24 -15.39 15.68
N LYS A 40 3.69 -16.60 15.90
CA LYS A 40 4.25 -17.86 15.38
C LYS A 40 4.25 -17.93 13.85
N LYS A 41 3.16 -17.51 13.19
CA LYS A 41 3.09 -17.48 11.73
C LYS A 41 3.96 -16.37 11.14
N ALA A 42 4.00 -15.20 11.79
CA ALA A 42 4.87 -14.11 11.38
C ALA A 42 6.35 -14.54 11.44
N SER A 43 6.78 -15.21 12.52
CA SER A 43 8.17 -15.67 12.65
C SER A 43 8.58 -16.70 11.60
N GLN A 44 7.62 -17.41 10.99
CA GLN A 44 7.88 -18.32 9.88
C GLN A 44 8.10 -17.58 8.55
N LEU A 45 7.52 -16.39 8.38
CA LEU A 45 7.62 -15.61 7.14
C LEU A 45 8.77 -14.60 7.15
N ILE A 46 9.23 -14.17 8.33
CA ILE A 46 10.37 -13.24 8.47
C ILE A 46 11.61 -13.74 7.70
N PRO A 47 12.05 -15.00 7.81
CA PRO A 47 13.24 -15.47 7.09
C PRO A 47 13.11 -15.37 5.57
N ASP A 48 11.92 -15.62 5.02
CA ASP A 48 11.69 -15.53 3.58
C ASP A 48 11.68 -14.06 3.11
N LEU A 49 11.10 -13.15 3.90
CA LEU A 49 11.17 -11.71 3.61
C LEU A 49 12.62 -11.20 3.66
N LEU A 50 13.40 -11.60 4.66
CA LEU A 50 14.80 -11.18 4.78
C LEU A 50 15.64 -11.72 3.62
N ARG A 51 15.46 -12.99 3.23
CA ARG A 51 16.14 -13.59 2.08
C ARG A 51 15.84 -12.83 0.79
N LEU A 52 14.58 -12.41 0.60
CA LEU A 52 14.18 -11.63 -0.56
C LEU A 52 14.81 -10.23 -0.55
N ILE A 53 14.90 -9.58 0.61
CA ILE A 53 15.59 -8.30 0.78
C ILE A 53 17.09 -8.43 0.44
N ASP A 54 17.74 -9.51 0.89
CA ASP A 54 19.15 -9.77 0.57
C ASP A 54 19.36 -9.96 -0.94
N GLN A 55 18.46 -10.70 -1.60
CA GLN A 55 18.48 -10.84 -3.06
C GLN A 55 18.31 -9.49 -3.77
N PHE A 56 17.41 -8.63 -3.30
CA PHE A 56 17.26 -7.29 -3.85
C PHE A 56 18.49 -6.42 -3.64
N ALA A 57 19.13 -6.52 -2.47
CA ALA A 57 20.35 -5.81 -2.15
C ALA A 57 21.53 -6.21 -3.05
N ALA A 58 21.58 -7.48 -3.48
CA ALA A 58 22.58 -8.00 -4.42
C ALA A 58 22.24 -7.74 -5.90
N SER A 59 21.19 -6.96 -6.18
CA SER A 59 20.67 -6.71 -7.53
C SER A 59 20.58 -5.20 -7.82
N PRO A 60 20.20 -4.78 -9.03
CA PRO A 60 19.88 -3.37 -9.32
C PRO A 60 18.74 -2.79 -8.46
N LEU A 61 18.02 -3.61 -7.69
CA LEU A 61 16.96 -3.21 -6.77
C LEU A 61 17.47 -2.83 -5.37
N LYS A 62 18.74 -2.49 -5.19
CA LYS A 62 19.32 -2.13 -3.89
C LYS A 62 18.50 -1.07 -3.12
N SER A 63 18.03 -0.03 -3.81
CA SER A 63 17.19 1.02 -3.20
C SER A 63 15.85 0.48 -2.67
N LEU A 64 15.26 -0.52 -3.33
CA LEU A 64 14.06 -1.20 -2.83
C LEU A 64 14.38 -2.02 -1.58
N ALA A 65 15.53 -2.72 -1.55
CA ALA A 65 15.98 -3.43 -0.37
C ALA A 65 16.11 -2.49 0.84
N ASP A 66 16.79 -1.35 0.66
CA ASP A 66 16.98 -0.35 1.73
C ASP A 66 15.64 0.22 2.23
N THR A 67 14.69 0.42 1.30
CA THR A 67 13.32 0.82 1.64
C THR A 67 12.63 -0.28 2.46
N LEU A 68 12.65 -1.53 2.04
CA LEU A 68 12.00 -2.61 2.79
C LEU A 68 12.63 -2.80 4.18
N THR A 69 13.95 -2.71 4.29
CA THR A 69 14.67 -2.80 5.57
C THR A 69 14.22 -1.70 6.53
N SER A 70 14.12 -0.45 6.07
CA SER A 70 13.66 0.67 6.92
C SER A 70 12.18 0.57 7.31
N TRP A 71 11.39 -0.24 6.59
CA TRP A 71 9.96 -0.44 6.84
C TRP A 71 9.61 -1.79 7.48
N LEU A 72 10.58 -2.57 7.96
CA LEU A 72 10.34 -3.89 8.55
C LEU A 72 9.34 -3.87 9.71
N GLU A 73 9.47 -2.90 10.63
CA GLU A 73 8.54 -2.80 11.77
C GLU A 73 7.10 -2.48 11.30
N PRO A 74 6.86 -1.47 10.44
CA PRO A 74 5.56 -1.28 9.79
C PRO A 74 5.01 -2.53 9.10
N VAL A 75 5.83 -3.28 8.37
CA VAL A 75 5.41 -4.52 7.69
C VAL A 75 4.96 -5.57 8.69
N ALA A 76 5.74 -5.81 9.75
CA ALA A 76 5.36 -6.74 10.81
C ALA A 76 4.06 -6.32 11.50
N ARG A 77 3.84 -5.01 11.67
CA ARG A 77 2.59 -4.45 12.20
C ARG A 77 1.41 -4.69 11.25
N MET A 78 1.60 -4.51 9.95
CA MET A 78 0.58 -4.79 8.93
C MET A 78 0.19 -6.27 8.89
N TRP A 79 1.13 -7.20 9.11
CA TRP A 79 0.81 -8.61 9.23
C TRP A 79 -0.13 -8.92 10.39
N ARG A 80 0.02 -8.21 11.52
CA ARG A 80 -0.83 -8.39 12.70
C ARG A 80 -2.24 -7.82 12.49
N PHE A 81 -2.35 -6.65 11.86
CA PHE A 81 -3.62 -5.91 11.77
C PHE A 81 -4.25 -6.00 10.37
N SER A 82 -5.55 -6.28 10.30
CA SER A 82 -6.28 -6.34 9.03
C SER A 82 -6.77 -4.97 8.51
N ARG A 83 -6.36 -3.88 9.14
CA ARG A 83 -6.79 -2.52 8.77
C ARG A 83 -6.15 -2.11 7.44
N ASN A 84 -6.94 -1.47 6.58
CA ASN A 84 -6.47 -0.87 5.35
C ASN A 84 -6.57 0.66 5.43
N ASN A 85 -5.91 1.36 4.52
CA ASN A 85 -5.95 2.82 4.44
C ASN A 85 -7.19 3.36 3.70
N GLY A 86 -8.18 2.52 3.36
CA GLY A 86 -9.31 2.91 2.52
C GLY A 86 -10.17 4.03 3.13
N ILE A 87 -10.30 4.07 4.46
CA ILE A 87 -10.99 5.18 5.14
C ILE A 87 -10.19 6.49 4.98
N THR A 88 -8.88 6.45 5.22
CA THR A 88 -7.99 7.60 5.08
C THR A 88 -7.95 8.12 3.64
N GLU A 89 -7.86 7.21 2.67
CA GLU A 89 -7.91 7.53 1.23
C GLU A 89 -9.27 8.13 0.84
N GLY A 90 -10.37 7.61 1.37
CA GLY A 90 -11.70 8.19 1.18
C GLY A 90 -11.78 9.61 1.72
N PHE A 91 -11.21 9.86 2.90
CA PHE A 91 -11.11 11.21 3.45
C PHE A 91 -10.25 12.14 2.59
N HIS A 92 -9.06 11.69 2.16
CA HIS A 92 -8.19 12.49 1.29
C HIS A 92 -8.89 12.83 -0.04
N THR A 93 -9.53 11.85 -0.68
CA THR A 93 -10.30 12.06 -1.92
C THR A 93 -11.38 13.12 -1.74
N LYS A 94 -12.11 13.06 -0.62
CA LYS A 94 -13.15 14.05 -0.30
C LYS A 94 -12.55 15.43 -0.03
N MET A 95 -11.44 15.50 0.69
CA MET A 95 -10.72 16.77 0.93
C MET A 95 -10.22 17.40 -0.37
N GLU A 96 -9.69 16.60 -1.30
CA GLU A 96 -9.29 17.07 -2.62
C GLU A 96 -10.48 17.57 -3.43
N MET A 97 -11.61 16.85 -3.43
CA MET A 97 -12.84 17.29 -4.08
C MET A 97 -13.31 18.65 -3.54
N ILE A 98 -13.24 18.86 -2.21
CA ILE A 98 -13.60 20.13 -1.57
C ILE A 98 -12.70 21.26 -2.09
N SER A 99 -11.39 21.01 -2.19
CA SER A 99 -10.43 21.97 -2.75
C SER A 99 -10.71 22.29 -4.22
N ARG A 100 -10.95 21.27 -5.06
CA ARG A 100 -11.25 21.43 -6.49
C ARG A 100 -12.52 22.24 -6.72
N ARG A 101 -13.60 21.96 -5.98
CA ARG A 101 -14.88 22.70 -6.08
C ARG A 101 -14.78 24.15 -5.60
N ALA A 102 -13.82 24.46 -4.75
CA ALA A 102 -13.56 25.82 -4.28
C ALA A 102 -12.57 26.58 -5.17
N PHE A 103 -12.00 25.93 -6.20
CA PHE A 103 -10.86 26.45 -6.98
C PHE A 103 -9.66 26.81 -6.09
N GLY A 104 -9.42 26.00 -5.06
CA GLY A 104 -8.38 26.18 -4.06
C GLY A 104 -8.80 27.05 -2.87
N PHE A 105 -8.03 26.96 -1.78
CA PHE A 105 -8.23 27.79 -0.58
C PHE A 105 -6.99 28.64 -0.35
N ARG A 106 -7.19 29.96 -0.22
CA ARG A 106 -6.13 30.90 0.18
C ARG A 106 -5.91 30.93 1.69
N ASN A 107 -6.95 30.59 2.47
CA ASN A 107 -6.94 30.60 3.92
C ASN A 107 -7.17 29.18 4.47
N PHE A 108 -6.19 28.66 5.23
CA PHE A 108 -6.25 27.34 5.83
C PHE A 108 -7.39 27.17 6.83
N HIS A 109 -7.76 28.21 7.57
CA HIS A 109 -8.89 28.17 8.49
C HIS A 109 -10.20 27.85 7.76
N ASN A 110 -10.46 28.50 6.62
CA ASN A 110 -11.64 28.25 5.80
C ASN A 110 -11.65 26.84 5.18
N TYR A 111 -10.48 26.36 4.75
CA TYR A 111 -10.31 24.97 4.32
C TYR A 111 -10.67 23.99 5.44
N ARG A 112 -10.08 24.18 6.63
CA ARG A 112 -10.32 23.33 7.81
C ARG A 112 -11.80 23.30 8.19
N LEU A 113 -12.48 24.44 8.21
CA LEU A 113 -13.92 24.52 8.50
C LEU A 113 -14.74 23.67 7.52
N ARG A 114 -14.45 23.76 6.21
CA ARG A 114 -15.15 22.95 5.20
C ARG A 114 -14.83 21.46 5.31
N VAL A 115 -13.59 21.10 5.61
CA VAL A 115 -13.22 19.70 5.86
C VAL A 115 -13.96 19.15 7.07
N LEU A 116 -14.03 19.89 8.18
CA LEU A 116 -14.78 19.46 9.36
C LEU A 116 -16.28 19.31 9.07
N ALA A 117 -16.88 20.29 8.38
CA ALA A 117 -18.30 20.27 8.05
C ALA A 117 -18.66 19.10 7.12
N LEU A 118 -17.80 18.75 6.16
CA LEU A 118 -18.11 17.76 5.14
C LEU A 118 -17.59 16.37 5.49
N CYS A 119 -16.44 16.25 6.15
CA CYS A 119 -15.83 14.97 6.53
C CYS A 119 -16.14 14.55 7.99
N GLY A 120 -16.49 15.47 8.88
CA GLY A 120 -16.81 15.19 10.29
C GLY A 120 -18.29 14.93 10.58
N TRP A 121 -19.15 15.05 9.56
CA TRP A 121 -20.60 14.88 9.72
C TRP A 121 -20.97 13.40 9.89
N ASN A 122 -21.50 13.02 11.07
CA ASN A 122 -21.92 11.67 11.42
C ASN A 122 -23.39 11.34 11.07
N GLY A 123 -24.11 12.26 10.42
CA GLY A 123 -25.48 12.05 9.94
C GLY A 123 -26.56 12.62 10.85
N VAL A 124 -26.24 13.04 12.07
CA VAL A 124 -27.23 13.47 13.06
C VAL A 124 -27.36 15.00 13.06
N ILE A 125 -28.51 15.50 12.60
CA ILE A 125 -28.92 16.88 12.87
C ILE A 125 -29.64 16.86 14.22
N ASN A 126 -28.93 17.18 15.31
CA ASN A 126 -29.59 17.58 16.54
C ASN A 126 -30.17 18.98 16.29
N ARG A 127 -31.43 19.01 15.83
CA ARG A 127 -32.24 20.22 15.96
C ARG A 127 -32.59 20.32 17.44
N VAL A 128 -31.89 21.20 18.16
CA VAL A 128 -32.37 21.72 19.44
C VAL A 128 -33.49 22.71 19.14
#